data_AF-A0A2E7A9Q3-F1
#
_entry.id   AF-A0A2E7A9Q3-F1
#
_cell.length_a   1.000
_cell.length_b   1.000
_cell.length_c   1.000
_cell.angle_alpha   90.00
_cell.angle_beta   90.00
_cell.angle_gamma   90.00
#
_symmetry.space_group_name_H-M   'P 1'
#
loop_
_entity.id
_entity.type
_entity.pdbx_description
1 polymer ?
#
loop_
_entity_poly.entity_id
_entity_poly.type
_entity_poly.pdbx_seq_one_letter_code
_entity_poly.pdbx_strand_id
1 'polypeptide(L)'
;MLRLTFLMRRKEGMTKEEMQRYWLEEHGPLVASYSKTLNMLRYVQVHSTDDDHSRLTGRRGEMEEPYDGVAEVWWESKNAMFEATRSGEGREADRALRDDEQRFIDLERSVAWFNYEYPQVNPTPENVVASERSSLVKLYFPLRQLDSLSMEEAQWYWRTHHGPVIRRQAHGSGIVRYQQVHRDEAELTEGINRSRGSKIEPYLGHAEVWMDRSAMGNPTPENRAAAKRAYEDEANFIDFERSTMFLAKEHVFIDRR
;
A
#
# COMPACT_ATOMS: atom_id res chain seq x y z
N MET A 1 -2.62 7.27 13.97
CA MET A 1 -3.67 7.51 12.95
C MET A 1 -4.15 6.18 12.41
N LEU A 2 -5.46 6.05 12.21
CA LEU A 2 -6.03 4.91 11.49
C LEU A 2 -5.83 5.12 9.99
N ARG A 3 -5.45 4.07 9.27
CA ARG A 3 -5.32 4.10 7.82
C ARG A 3 -6.14 3.00 7.16
N LEU A 4 -6.74 3.31 6.01
CA LEU A 4 -7.30 2.35 5.07
C LEU A 4 -6.33 2.20 3.90
N THR A 5 -6.02 0.96 3.53
CA THR A 5 -5.36 0.60 2.28
C THR A 5 -6.35 -0.16 1.41
N PHE A 6 -6.50 0.24 0.16
CA PHE A 6 -7.37 -0.44 -0.81
C PHE A 6 -6.59 -0.75 -2.10
N LEU A 7 -6.18 -2.00 -2.26
CA LEU A 7 -5.55 -2.52 -3.47
C LEU A 7 -6.63 -2.75 -4.53
N MET A 8 -6.43 -2.16 -5.70
CA MET A 8 -7.45 -2.15 -6.76
C MET A 8 -6.95 -2.81 -8.03
N ARG A 9 -7.83 -3.63 -8.61
CA ARG A 9 -7.72 -4.10 -9.99
C ARG A 9 -8.71 -3.32 -10.85
N ARG A 10 -8.31 -3.02 -12.07
CA ARG A 10 -9.16 -2.40 -13.07
C ARG A 10 -10.35 -3.29 -13.40
N LYS A 11 -11.47 -2.65 -13.73
CA LYS A 11 -12.66 -3.32 -14.23
C LYS A 11 -12.36 -4.09 -15.52
N GLU A 12 -13.01 -5.24 -15.69
CA GLU A 12 -12.91 -6.01 -16.93
C GLU A 12 -13.24 -5.16 -18.15
N GLY A 13 -12.41 -5.26 -19.19
CA GLY A 13 -12.54 -4.48 -20.42
C GLY A 13 -11.87 -3.10 -20.40
N MET A 14 -11.33 -2.63 -19.26
CA MET A 14 -10.53 -1.40 -19.21
C MET A 14 -9.03 -1.70 -19.27
N THR A 15 -8.25 -0.81 -19.89
CA THR A 15 -6.79 -0.82 -19.75
C THR A 15 -6.37 -0.20 -18.40
N LYS A 16 -5.13 -0.46 -17.99
CA LYS A 16 -4.57 0.12 -16.76
C LYS A 16 -4.53 1.64 -16.86
N GLU A 17 -4.14 2.18 -18.01
CA GLU A 17 -4.05 3.61 -18.28
C GLU A 17 -5.42 4.27 -18.23
N GLU A 18 -6.46 3.63 -18.77
CA GLU A 18 -7.84 4.13 -18.69
C GLU A 18 -8.35 4.19 -17.26
N MET A 19 -8.11 3.12 -16.49
CA MET A 19 -8.49 3.03 -15.08
C MET A 19 -7.76 4.10 -14.25
N GLN A 20 -6.43 4.19 -14.38
CA GLN A 20 -5.61 5.15 -13.65
C GLN A 20 -5.95 6.60 -14.03
N ARG A 21 -6.21 6.88 -15.31
CA ARG A 21 -6.66 8.21 -15.75
C ARG A 21 -8.01 8.59 -15.14
N TYR A 22 -9.03 7.72 -15.22
CA TYR A 22 -10.33 7.97 -14.59
C TYR A 22 -10.17 8.18 -13.08
N TRP A 23 -9.35 7.34 -12.44
CA TRP A 23 -9.11 7.42 -11.02
C TRP A 23 -8.44 8.74 -10.62
N LEU A 24 -7.46 9.22 -11.40
CA LEU A 24 -6.76 10.48 -11.15
C LEU A 24 -7.61 11.72 -11.44
N GLU A 25 -8.30 11.73 -12.57
CA GLU A 25 -8.94 12.94 -13.12
C GLU A 25 -10.38 13.12 -12.61
N GLU A 26 -11.09 12.04 -12.28
CA GLU A 26 -12.51 12.08 -11.90
C GLU A 26 -12.72 11.66 -10.44
N HIS A 27 -12.33 10.43 -10.09
CA HIS A 27 -12.58 9.88 -8.75
C HIS A 27 -11.75 10.60 -7.68
N GLY A 28 -10.50 10.95 -7.99
CA GLY A 28 -9.60 11.64 -7.07
C GLY A 28 -10.15 12.98 -6.57
N PRO A 29 -10.56 13.89 -7.49
CA PRO A 29 -11.26 15.11 -7.13
C PRO A 29 -12.59 14.88 -6.40
N LEU A 30 -13.35 13.84 -6.76
CA LEU A 30 -14.58 13.47 -6.06
C LEU A 30 -14.32 13.12 -4.59
N VAL A 31 -13.34 12.25 -4.30
CA VAL A 31 -12.91 11.92 -2.93
C VAL A 31 -12.43 13.18 -2.19
N ALA A 32 -11.62 14.02 -2.85
CA ALA A 32 -11.14 15.27 -2.26
C ALA A 32 -12.29 16.22 -1.87
N SER A 33 -13.37 16.26 -2.67
CA SER A 33 -14.55 17.07 -2.39
C SER A 33 -15.27 16.63 -1.08
N TYR A 34 -15.28 15.32 -0.78
CA TYR A 34 -15.86 14.77 0.44
C TYR A 34 -14.90 14.72 1.64
N SER A 35 -13.65 15.16 1.46
CA SER A 35 -12.61 15.05 2.49
C SER A 35 -12.96 15.66 3.84
N LYS A 36 -13.72 16.76 3.86
CA LYS A 36 -14.18 17.39 5.11
C LYS A 36 -15.32 16.60 5.73
N THR A 37 -16.33 16.24 4.93
CA THR A 37 -17.49 15.46 5.35
C THR A 37 -17.09 14.09 5.93
N LEU A 38 -16.11 13.43 5.30
CA LEU A 38 -15.59 12.13 5.73
C LEU A 38 -14.40 12.24 6.70
N ASN A 39 -14.06 13.46 7.13
CA ASN A 39 -12.98 13.77 8.07
C ASN A 39 -11.63 13.12 7.71
N MET A 40 -11.30 13.09 6.41
CA MET A 40 -10.04 12.54 5.91
C MET A 40 -8.90 13.53 6.17
N LEU A 41 -7.83 13.06 6.81
CA LEU A 41 -6.59 13.83 7.02
C LEU A 41 -5.68 13.77 5.81
N ARG A 42 -5.67 12.65 5.10
CA ARG A 42 -4.85 12.44 3.92
C ARG A 42 -5.53 11.47 2.97
N TYR A 43 -5.31 11.69 1.68
CA TYR A 43 -5.68 10.79 0.59
C TYR A 43 -4.58 10.77 -0.46
N VAL A 44 -4.07 9.58 -0.74
CA VAL A 44 -3.05 9.34 -1.77
C VAL A 44 -3.55 8.24 -2.69
N GLN A 45 -3.37 8.46 -3.99
CA GLN A 45 -3.44 7.41 -4.98
C GLN A 45 -2.03 6.94 -5.31
N VAL A 46 -1.78 5.64 -5.19
CA VAL A 46 -0.52 4.99 -5.51
C VAL A 46 -0.72 4.20 -6.80
N HIS A 47 -0.28 4.74 -7.93
CA HIS A 47 -0.47 4.12 -9.25
C HIS A 47 0.71 3.21 -9.56
N SER A 48 0.43 1.95 -9.87
CA SER A 48 1.49 1.02 -10.30
C SER A 48 2.09 1.46 -11.64
N THR A 49 3.41 1.33 -11.78
CA THR A 49 4.13 1.62 -13.02
C THR A 49 4.33 0.34 -13.85
N ASP A 50 4.73 0.50 -15.11
CA ASP A 50 5.24 -0.61 -15.95
C ASP A 50 6.73 -0.92 -15.70
N ASP A 51 7.30 -0.39 -14.62
CA ASP A 51 8.70 -0.64 -14.31
C ASP A 51 8.89 -2.15 -14.03
N ASP A 52 9.89 -2.73 -14.70
CA ASP A 52 10.26 -4.13 -14.53
C ASP A 52 10.85 -4.37 -13.13
N HIS A 53 10.02 -4.87 -12.21
CA HIS A 53 10.41 -5.22 -10.85
C HIS A 53 11.48 -6.32 -10.79
N SER A 54 11.72 -7.07 -11.88
CA SER A 54 12.82 -8.04 -11.93
C SER A 54 14.21 -7.40 -11.88
N ARG A 55 14.29 -6.07 -12.10
CA ARG A 55 15.51 -5.26 -11.91
C ARG A 55 15.85 -5.03 -10.44
N LEU A 56 14.94 -5.32 -9.51
CA LEU A 56 15.20 -5.29 -8.08
C LEU A 56 16.13 -6.45 -7.70
N THR A 57 17.11 -6.17 -6.84
CA THR A 57 18.00 -7.21 -6.33
C THR A 57 17.30 -8.17 -5.39
N GLY A 58 17.54 -9.47 -5.58
CA GLY A 58 16.89 -10.54 -4.83
C GLY A 58 15.53 -10.87 -5.44
N ARG A 59 15.49 -11.75 -6.42
CA ARG A 59 14.18 -12.23 -6.93
C ARG A 59 13.50 -13.03 -5.82
N ARG A 60 12.21 -12.75 -5.58
CA ARG A 60 11.38 -13.46 -4.61
C ARG A 60 10.66 -14.68 -5.21
N GLY A 61 11.08 -15.13 -6.40
CA GLY A 61 10.41 -16.19 -7.14
C GLY A 61 9.20 -15.67 -7.92
N GLU A 62 8.29 -16.57 -8.26
CA GLU A 62 6.97 -16.22 -8.81
C GLU A 62 6.06 -15.73 -7.67
N MET A 63 5.24 -14.73 -7.96
CA MET A 63 4.37 -14.04 -7.01
C MET A 63 3.01 -13.81 -7.67
N GLU A 64 1.99 -13.47 -6.88
CA GLU A 64 0.68 -13.08 -7.40
C GLU A 64 0.77 -11.88 -8.36
N GLU A 65 -0.19 -11.78 -9.28
CA GLU A 65 -0.28 -10.67 -10.24
C GLU A 65 -0.32 -9.31 -9.51
N PRO A 66 0.51 -8.33 -9.89
CA PRO A 66 0.43 -6.96 -9.39
C PRO A 66 -0.97 -6.35 -9.45
N TYR A 67 -1.25 -5.44 -8.54
CA TYR A 67 -2.45 -4.60 -8.58
C TYR A 67 -2.20 -3.36 -9.44
N ASP A 68 -3.26 -2.79 -10.01
CA ASP A 68 -3.17 -1.60 -10.85
C ASP A 68 -2.88 -0.33 -10.01
N GLY A 69 -3.23 -0.34 -8.73
CA GLY A 69 -2.86 0.71 -7.79
C GLY A 69 -3.47 0.55 -6.40
N VAL A 70 -3.24 1.55 -5.53
CA VAL A 70 -3.63 1.54 -4.13
C VAL A 70 -4.19 2.89 -3.68
N ALA A 71 -5.41 2.90 -3.15
CA ALA A 71 -5.92 4.07 -2.43
C ALA A 71 -5.49 3.99 -0.96
N GLU A 72 -4.93 5.08 -0.45
CA GLU A 72 -4.52 5.21 0.94
C GLU A 72 -5.27 6.39 1.57
N VAL A 73 -5.97 6.15 2.68
CA VAL A 73 -6.78 7.17 3.36
C VAL A 73 -6.49 7.15 4.86
N TRP A 74 -6.32 8.32 5.47
CA TRP A 74 -5.99 8.44 6.90
C TRP A 74 -7.04 9.24 7.66
N TRP A 75 -7.26 8.82 8.90
CA TRP A 75 -8.04 9.52 9.92
C TRP A 75 -7.24 9.62 11.21
N GLU A 76 -7.58 10.64 12.02
CA GLU A 76 -6.98 10.83 13.34
C GLU A 76 -7.09 9.55 14.18
N SER A 77 -8.30 8.99 14.22
CA SER A 77 -8.64 7.78 14.96
C SER A 77 -9.79 7.02 14.31
N LYS A 78 -10.01 5.78 14.76
CA LYS A 78 -11.20 4.98 14.44
C LYS A 78 -12.51 5.68 14.79
N ASN A 79 -12.56 6.38 15.93
CA ASN A 79 -13.75 7.12 16.36
C ASN A 79 -14.05 8.29 15.41
N ALA A 80 -13.02 9.05 15.03
CA ALA A 80 -13.17 10.16 14.08
C ALA A 80 -13.71 9.69 12.71
N MET A 81 -13.25 8.53 12.23
CA MET A 81 -13.78 7.91 11.01
C MET A 81 -15.24 7.47 11.18
N PHE A 82 -15.59 6.84 12.30
CA PHE A 82 -16.97 6.41 12.56
C PHE A 82 -17.96 7.56 12.68
N GLU A 83 -17.62 8.62 13.42
CA GLU A 83 -18.47 9.79 13.57
C GLU A 83 -18.78 10.42 12.21
N ALA A 84 -17.76 10.57 11.36
CA ALA A 84 -17.90 11.12 10.02
C ALA A 84 -18.77 10.22 9.13
N THR A 85 -18.46 8.93 9.03
CA THR A 85 -19.15 7.98 8.13
C THR A 85 -20.58 7.64 8.58
N ARG A 86 -20.91 7.78 9.87
CA ARG A 86 -22.27 7.55 10.41
C ARG A 86 -23.15 8.78 10.39
N SER A 87 -22.64 9.94 10.00
CA SER A 87 -23.48 11.12 9.76
C SER A 87 -24.41 10.92 8.54
N GLY A 88 -25.43 11.77 8.39
CA GLY A 88 -26.29 11.75 7.21
C GLY A 88 -25.51 12.01 5.93
N GLU A 89 -24.77 13.11 5.91
CA GLU A 89 -23.90 13.51 4.79
C GLU A 89 -22.78 12.47 4.52
N GLY A 90 -22.22 11.85 5.57
CA GLY A 90 -21.20 10.82 5.44
C GLY A 90 -21.71 9.56 4.75
N ARG A 91 -22.97 9.15 5.00
CA ARG A 91 -23.59 8.03 4.28
C ARG A 91 -23.87 8.35 2.81
N GLU A 92 -24.22 9.59 2.52
CA GLU A 92 -24.41 10.05 1.14
C GLU A 92 -23.08 10.08 0.39
N ALA A 93 -22.03 10.58 1.03
CA ALA A 93 -20.67 10.56 0.50
C ALA A 93 -20.15 9.13 0.27
N ASP A 94 -20.30 8.21 1.23
CA ASP A 94 -19.91 6.79 1.04
C ASP A 94 -20.66 6.15 -0.14
N ARG A 95 -21.96 6.43 -0.29
CA ARG A 95 -22.74 5.93 -1.43
C ARG A 95 -22.23 6.48 -2.75
N ALA A 96 -22.02 7.79 -2.84
CA ALA A 96 -21.51 8.42 -4.05
C ALA A 96 -20.15 7.86 -4.46
N LEU A 97 -19.25 7.64 -3.50
CA LEU A 97 -17.94 7.04 -3.76
C LEU A 97 -18.06 5.59 -4.21
N ARG A 98 -18.91 4.77 -3.58
CA ARG A 98 -19.11 3.36 -3.96
C ARG A 98 -19.78 3.20 -5.33
N ASP A 99 -20.67 4.10 -5.70
CA ASP A 99 -21.29 4.12 -7.02
C ASP A 99 -20.27 4.49 -8.11
N ASP A 100 -19.31 5.36 -7.78
CA ASP A 100 -18.23 5.74 -8.67
C ASP A 100 -17.13 4.65 -8.77
N GLU A 101 -16.76 4.02 -7.65
CA GLU A 101 -15.82 2.88 -7.58
C GLU A 101 -16.18 1.77 -8.59
N GLN A 102 -17.48 1.45 -8.74
CA GLN A 102 -17.99 0.42 -9.66
C GLN A 102 -17.77 0.74 -11.15
N ARG A 103 -17.40 1.97 -11.50
CA ARG A 103 -17.16 2.38 -12.88
C ARG A 103 -15.80 1.93 -13.39
N PHE A 104 -14.80 1.84 -12.52
CA PHE A 104 -13.41 1.59 -12.90
C PHE A 104 -12.70 0.47 -12.13
N ILE A 105 -13.27 0.01 -11.00
CA ILE A 105 -12.68 -1.04 -10.16
C ILE A 105 -13.44 -2.36 -10.34
N ASP A 106 -12.68 -3.46 -10.50
CA ASP A 106 -13.20 -4.81 -10.24
C ASP A 106 -13.19 -5.06 -8.73
N LEU A 107 -14.33 -4.81 -8.09
CA LEU A 107 -14.44 -4.88 -6.62
C LEU A 107 -14.28 -6.30 -6.08
N GLU A 108 -14.63 -7.33 -6.85
CA GLU A 108 -14.49 -8.72 -6.40
C GLU A 108 -13.02 -9.15 -6.34
N ARG A 109 -12.20 -8.66 -7.27
CA ARG A 109 -10.75 -8.95 -7.34
C ARG A 109 -9.88 -7.89 -6.66
N SER A 110 -10.49 -6.90 -6.02
CA SER A 110 -9.83 -5.84 -5.24
C SER A 110 -9.98 -6.11 -3.74
N VAL A 111 -9.10 -5.58 -2.90
CA VAL A 111 -9.13 -5.87 -1.45
C VAL A 111 -8.68 -4.69 -0.62
N ALA A 112 -9.40 -4.45 0.48
CA ALA A 112 -9.09 -3.38 1.41
C ALA A 112 -8.81 -3.90 2.81
N TRP A 113 -8.04 -3.15 3.59
CA TRP A 113 -7.87 -3.42 5.01
C TRP A 113 -7.50 -2.15 5.78
N PHE A 114 -7.90 -2.14 7.03
CA PHE A 114 -7.47 -1.11 7.97
C PHE A 114 -6.14 -1.51 8.62
N ASN A 115 -5.31 -0.52 8.90
CA ASN A 115 -3.94 -0.74 9.33
C ASN A 115 -3.35 0.45 10.10
N TYR A 116 -2.19 0.18 10.70
CA TYR A 116 -1.36 1.16 11.38
C TYR A 116 0.07 1.14 10.81
N GLU A 117 0.68 2.32 10.73
CA GLU A 117 2.03 2.50 10.19
C GLU A 117 3.09 2.43 11.30
N TYR A 118 4.17 1.73 11.00
CA TYR A 118 5.36 1.59 11.86
C TYR A 118 6.58 2.01 11.05
N PRO A 119 6.91 3.32 11.03
CA PRO A 119 8.08 3.83 10.32
C PRO A 119 9.36 3.19 10.84
N GLN A 120 10.19 2.68 9.93
CA GLN A 120 11.47 2.06 10.26
C GLN A 120 12.63 2.97 9.82
N VAL A 121 12.52 3.55 8.62
CA VAL A 121 13.43 4.57 8.10
C VAL A 121 12.55 5.72 7.60
N ASN A 122 12.62 6.87 8.26
CA ASN A 122 11.83 8.04 7.87
C ASN A 122 12.66 9.32 8.10
N PRO A 123 13.14 9.96 7.03
CA PRO A 123 13.92 11.18 7.18
C PRO A 123 13.00 12.34 7.58
N THR A 124 13.57 13.33 8.28
CA THR A 124 12.92 14.59 8.59
C THR A 124 13.33 15.65 7.55
N PRO A 125 12.41 16.47 7.01
CA PRO A 125 10.96 16.42 7.23
C PRO A 125 10.31 15.17 6.61
N GLU A 126 9.21 14.69 7.19
CA GLU A 126 8.51 13.46 6.79
C GLU A 126 7.67 13.64 5.51
N ASN A 127 8.26 14.21 4.46
CA ASN A 127 7.58 14.65 3.23
C ASN A 127 8.08 13.92 1.97
N VAL A 128 8.73 12.76 2.12
CA VAL A 128 9.21 11.95 1.00
C VAL A 128 8.03 11.36 0.23
N VAL A 129 7.91 11.73 -1.05
CA VAL A 129 6.86 11.27 -1.97
C VAL A 129 7.48 10.87 -3.31
N ALA A 130 7.14 9.69 -3.80
CA ALA A 130 7.48 9.19 -5.13
C ALA A 130 6.53 9.75 -6.20
N SER A 131 6.53 11.07 -6.39
CA SER A 131 5.67 11.70 -7.40
C SER A 131 6.14 11.43 -8.83
N GLU A 132 5.26 11.64 -9.82
CA GLU A 132 5.58 11.60 -11.26
C GLU A 132 6.76 12.50 -11.65
N ARG A 133 7.01 13.57 -10.89
CA ARG A 133 8.08 14.54 -11.18
C ARG A 133 9.38 14.27 -10.43
N SER A 134 9.44 13.23 -9.59
CA SER A 134 10.66 12.84 -8.88
C SER A 134 11.30 11.59 -9.47
N SER A 135 12.59 11.39 -9.21
CA SER A 135 13.31 10.16 -9.53
C SER A 135 12.95 9.00 -8.59
N LEU A 136 12.25 9.28 -7.49
CA LEU A 136 11.88 8.27 -6.51
C LEU A 136 10.78 7.35 -7.05
N VAL A 137 10.90 6.06 -6.74
CA VAL A 137 9.83 5.08 -6.90
C VAL A 137 9.45 4.52 -5.54
N LYS A 138 8.19 4.10 -5.39
CA LYS A 138 7.70 3.39 -4.22
C LYS A 138 7.57 1.91 -4.57
N LEU A 139 8.33 1.05 -3.89
CA LEU A 139 8.06 -0.38 -3.85
C LEU A 139 6.89 -0.62 -2.91
N TYR A 140 5.83 -1.23 -3.43
CA TYR A 140 4.70 -1.71 -2.66
C TYR A 140 4.77 -3.22 -2.57
N PHE A 141 4.81 -3.76 -1.36
CA PHE A 141 4.94 -5.21 -1.15
C PHE A 141 3.91 -5.70 -0.12
N PRO A 142 2.67 -5.98 -0.55
CA PRO A 142 1.67 -6.70 0.24
C PRO A 142 2.11 -8.13 0.53
N LEU A 143 2.04 -8.53 1.79
CA LEU A 143 2.63 -9.76 2.29
C LEU A 143 1.54 -10.73 2.76
N ARG A 144 1.67 -12.00 2.41
CA ARG A 144 1.08 -13.09 3.19
C ARG A 144 2.15 -13.80 3.98
N GLN A 145 1.77 -14.27 5.15
CA GLN A 145 2.62 -15.07 5.98
C GLN A 145 2.62 -16.54 5.56
N LEU A 146 3.70 -17.25 5.91
CA LEU A 146 3.75 -18.71 5.80
C LEU A 146 2.60 -19.36 6.60
N ASP A 147 2.02 -20.43 6.08
CA ASP A 147 0.93 -21.17 6.73
C ASP A 147 1.31 -21.74 8.11
N SER A 148 2.61 -21.88 8.39
CA SER A 148 3.13 -22.30 9.70
C SER A 148 3.07 -21.21 10.77
N LEU A 149 2.73 -19.97 10.41
CA LEU A 149 2.69 -18.83 11.32
C LEU A 149 1.28 -18.25 11.39
N SER A 150 0.85 -17.90 12.60
CA SER A 150 -0.30 -17.01 12.76
C SER A 150 0.02 -15.60 12.26
N MET A 151 -1.02 -14.82 11.98
CA MET A 151 -0.89 -13.40 11.64
C MET A 151 -0.11 -12.62 12.71
N GLU A 152 -0.40 -12.88 13.99
CA GLU A 152 0.24 -12.20 15.11
C GLU A 152 1.75 -12.53 15.20
N GLU A 153 2.12 -13.81 15.07
CA GLU A 153 3.53 -14.24 15.08
C GLU A 153 4.30 -13.64 13.91
N ALA A 154 3.73 -13.67 12.70
CA ALA A 154 4.38 -13.11 11.52
C ALA A 154 4.54 -11.58 11.63
N GLN A 155 3.52 -10.85 12.09
CA GLN A 155 3.63 -9.41 12.34
C GLN A 155 4.63 -9.09 13.45
N TRP A 156 4.66 -9.88 14.53
CA TRP A 156 5.64 -9.72 15.60
C TRP A 156 7.07 -9.90 15.06
N TYR A 157 7.31 -10.96 14.29
CA TYR A 157 8.61 -11.23 13.68
C TYR A 157 9.01 -10.07 12.76
N TRP A 158 8.07 -9.63 11.93
CA TRP A 158 8.29 -8.54 10.99
C TRP A 158 8.70 -7.23 11.70
N ARG A 159 8.04 -6.87 12.81
CA ARG A 159 8.39 -5.67 13.60
C ARG A 159 9.71 -5.79 14.35
N THR A 160 9.97 -6.95 14.95
CA THR A 160 11.03 -7.12 15.95
C THR A 160 12.34 -7.68 15.39
N HIS A 161 12.30 -8.33 14.23
CA HIS A 161 13.46 -8.96 13.59
C HIS A 161 13.75 -8.30 12.24
N HIS A 162 12.81 -8.40 11.29
CA HIS A 162 13.00 -7.89 9.93
C HIS A 162 13.15 -6.36 9.89
N GLY A 163 12.34 -5.62 10.66
CA GLY A 163 12.46 -4.16 10.78
C GLY A 163 13.89 -3.69 11.11
N PRO A 164 14.51 -4.18 12.20
CA PRO A 164 15.94 -3.98 12.49
C PRO A 164 16.89 -4.36 11.35
N VAL A 165 16.67 -5.49 10.65
CA VAL A 165 17.50 -5.91 9.51
C VAL A 165 17.52 -4.83 8.44
N ILE A 166 16.35 -4.35 8.01
CA ILE A 166 16.26 -3.30 6.98
C ILE A 166 16.85 -1.99 7.47
N ARG A 167 16.56 -1.55 8.70
CA ARG A 167 17.12 -0.31 9.26
C ARG A 167 18.65 -0.30 9.23
N ARG A 168 19.28 -1.42 9.61
CA ARG A 168 20.74 -1.55 9.66
C ARG A 168 21.40 -1.42 8.29
N GLN A 169 20.69 -1.77 7.22
CA GLN A 169 21.24 -1.79 5.86
C GLN A 169 20.65 -0.73 4.92
N ALA A 170 19.72 0.11 5.39
CA ALA A 170 18.95 1.03 4.57
C ALA A 170 19.84 1.97 3.73
N HIS A 171 20.79 2.66 4.37
CA HIS A 171 21.72 3.56 3.69
C HIS A 171 22.53 2.84 2.60
N GLY A 172 23.09 1.68 2.93
CA GLY A 172 23.83 0.83 1.99
C GLY A 172 22.96 0.12 0.96
N SER A 173 21.64 0.28 0.99
CA SER A 173 20.67 -0.29 0.04
C SER A 173 19.95 0.78 -0.79
N GLY A 174 20.31 2.07 -0.63
CA GLY A 174 19.64 3.18 -1.30
C GLY A 174 18.20 3.43 -0.84
N ILE A 175 17.80 2.86 0.31
CA ILE A 175 16.48 3.05 0.90
C ILE A 175 16.41 4.46 1.52
N VAL A 176 15.57 5.31 0.95
CA VAL A 176 15.34 6.68 1.42
C VAL A 176 14.27 6.70 2.52
N ARG A 177 13.25 5.86 2.40
CA ARG A 177 12.18 5.69 3.39
C ARG A 177 11.69 4.25 3.39
N TYR A 178 11.37 3.73 4.56
CA TYR A 178 10.80 2.40 4.75
C TYR A 178 9.74 2.42 5.85
N GLN A 179 8.53 1.98 5.50
CA GLN A 179 7.44 1.78 6.43
C GLN A 179 6.98 0.32 6.41
N GLN A 180 6.75 -0.21 7.60
CA GLN A 180 5.92 -1.39 7.76
C GLN A 180 4.50 -0.94 8.05
N VAL A 181 3.53 -1.51 7.35
CA VAL A 181 2.13 -1.20 7.56
C VAL A 181 1.41 -2.49 7.91
N HIS A 182 0.92 -2.57 9.14
CA HIS A 182 0.38 -3.81 9.72
C HIS A 182 -1.13 -3.78 9.67
N ARG A 183 -1.75 -4.81 9.06
CA ARG A 183 -3.20 -4.96 9.10
C ARG A 183 -3.66 -5.11 10.55
N ASP A 184 -4.74 -4.42 10.88
CA ASP A 184 -5.44 -4.55 12.15
C ASP A 184 -6.95 -4.36 11.90
N GLU A 185 -7.73 -4.19 12.96
CA GLU A 185 -9.14 -3.84 12.92
C GLU A 185 -9.96 -4.84 12.09
N ALA A 186 -9.92 -6.12 12.48
CA ALA A 186 -10.49 -7.23 11.73
C ALA A 186 -11.96 -7.01 11.33
N GLU A 187 -12.80 -6.51 12.25
CA GLU A 187 -14.22 -6.23 11.98
C GLU A 187 -14.41 -5.11 10.94
N LEU A 188 -13.58 -4.07 10.98
CA LEU A 188 -13.62 -2.98 9.99
C LEU A 188 -13.19 -3.51 8.61
N THR A 189 -12.12 -4.30 8.59
CA THR A 189 -11.60 -4.94 7.39
C THR A 189 -12.63 -5.90 6.78
N GLU A 190 -13.33 -6.69 7.59
CA GLU A 190 -14.41 -7.55 7.09
C GLU A 190 -15.58 -6.70 6.56
N GLY A 191 -15.98 -5.65 7.29
CA GLY A 191 -17.06 -4.75 6.91
C GLY A 191 -16.84 -4.06 5.56
N ILE A 192 -15.64 -3.51 5.32
CA ILE A 192 -15.32 -2.82 4.07
C ILE A 192 -15.28 -3.79 2.89
N ASN A 193 -14.70 -4.99 3.05
CA ASN A 193 -14.65 -5.97 1.98
C ASN A 193 -16.04 -6.54 1.67
N ARG A 194 -16.86 -6.79 2.70
CA ARG A 194 -18.26 -7.23 2.52
C ARG A 194 -19.07 -6.20 1.75
N SER A 195 -18.87 -4.91 2.02
CA SER A 195 -19.60 -3.85 1.32
C SER A 195 -19.22 -3.71 -0.16
N ARG A 196 -18.00 -4.13 -0.53
CA ARG A 196 -17.52 -4.14 -1.91
C ARG A 196 -17.66 -5.50 -2.60
N GLY A 197 -18.04 -6.56 -1.88
CA GLY A 197 -18.15 -7.91 -2.44
C GLY A 197 -16.78 -8.53 -2.78
N SER A 198 -15.71 -8.07 -2.13
CA SER A 198 -14.37 -8.61 -2.35
C SER A 198 -14.32 -10.11 -2.04
N LYS A 199 -13.68 -10.88 -2.93
CA LYS A 199 -13.43 -12.32 -2.79
C LYS A 199 -11.97 -12.63 -2.45
N ILE A 200 -11.16 -11.59 -2.29
CA ILE A 200 -9.74 -11.72 -2.01
C ILE A 200 -9.53 -11.73 -0.50
N GLU A 201 -8.80 -12.72 -0.01
CA GLU A 201 -8.36 -12.76 1.38
C GLU A 201 -7.43 -11.54 1.64
N PRO A 202 -7.67 -10.68 2.64
CA PRO A 202 -6.79 -9.54 2.88
C PRO A 202 -5.38 -10.01 3.30
N TYR A 203 -4.37 -9.20 3.01
CA TYR A 203 -2.96 -9.48 3.33
C TYR A 203 -2.66 -9.27 4.83
N LEU A 204 -1.49 -9.74 5.29
CA LEU A 204 -0.94 -9.49 6.63
C LEU A 204 -0.76 -7.98 6.93
N GLY A 205 -0.55 -7.22 5.87
CA GLY A 205 -0.04 -5.87 5.84
C GLY A 205 0.82 -5.70 4.58
N HIS A 206 1.59 -4.63 4.51
CA HIS A 206 2.47 -4.36 3.37
C HIS A 206 3.69 -3.52 3.75
N ALA A 207 4.81 -3.78 3.09
CA ALA A 207 5.98 -2.91 3.14
C ALA A 207 5.88 -1.81 2.08
N GLU A 208 6.27 -0.59 2.46
CA GLU A 208 6.46 0.52 1.53
C GLU A 208 7.90 1.00 1.59
N VAL A 209 8.60 0.97 0.46
CA VAL A 209 10.01 1.36 0.37
C VAL A 209 10.18 2.42 -0.71
N TRP A 210 10.72 3.58 -0.36
CA TRP A 210 11.09 4.62 -1.31
C TRP A 210 12.57 4.53 -1.59
N MET A 211 12.91 4.55 -2.88
CA MET A 211 14.29 4.55 -3.36
C MET A 211 14.36 5.36 -4.65
N ASP A 212 15.56 5.84 -4.96
CA ASP A 212 15.79 6.47 -6.25
C ASP A 212 15.80 5.41 -7.37
N ARG A 213 15.15 5.69 -8.49
CA ARG A 213 15.12 4.80 -9.65
C ARG A 213 16.53 4.45 -10.15
N SER A 214 17.50 5.34 -10.01
CA SER A 214 18.90 5.08 -10.37
C SER A 214 19.58 4.04 -9.47
N ALA A 215 19.06 3.80 -8.26
CA ALA A 215 19.53 2.72 -7.41
C ALA A 215 19.06 1.34 -7.91
N MET A 216 18.09 1.28 -8.83
CA MET A 216 17.62 0.05 -9.45
C MET A 216 18.47 -0.30 -10.69
N GLY A 217 19.03 -1.52 -10.73
CA GLY A 217 19.66 -2.09 -11.93
C GLY A 217 21.19 -2.14 -11.95
N ASN A 218 21.92 -1.40 -11.10
CA ASN A 218 23.38 -1.49 -10.96
C ASN A 218 23.80 -1.65 -9.49
N PRO A 219 23.51 -2.80 -8.86
CA PRO A 219 23.74 -2.96 -7.44
C PRO A 219 25.23 -3.02 -7.11
N THR A 220 25.65 -2.34 -6.05
CA THR A 220 26.98 -2.50 -5.45
C THR A 220 27.08 -3.87 -4.74
N PRO A 221 28.29 -4.34 -4.38
CA PRO A 221 28.44 -5.52 -3.53
C PRO A 221 27.64 -5.44 -2.22
N GLU A 222 27.59 -4.26 -1.61
CA GLU A 222 26.83 -3.98 -0.39
C GLU A 222 25.33 -4.11 -0.63
N ASN A 223 24.81 -3.57 -1.75
CA ASN A 223 23.41 -3.74 -2.12
C ASN A 223 23.04 -5.23 -2.28
N ARG A 224 23.88 -6.00 -2.98
CA ARG A 224 23.65 -7.45 -3.17
C ARG A 224 23.63 -8.20 -1.85
N ALA A 225 24.58 -7.91 -0.96
CA ALA A 225 24.63 -8.54 0.35
C ALA A 225 23.42 -8.17 1.23
N ALA A 226 22.96 -6.91 1.15
CA ALA A 226 21.77 -6.44 1.86
C ALA A 226 20.49 -7.08 1.32
N ALA A 227 20.34 -7.17 0.00
CA ALA A 227 19.22 -7.83 -0.64
C ALA A 227 19.16 -9.32 -0.30
N LYS A 228 20.31 -10.01 -0.26
CA LYS A 228 20.39 -11.42 0.16
C LYS A 228 19.95 -11.59 1.61
N ARG A 229 20.44 -10.76 2.55
CA ARG A 229 20.01 -10.80 3.95
C ARG A 229 18.52 -10.52 4.12
N ALA A 230 18.00 -9.53 3.40
CA ALA A 230 16.57 -9.22 3.42
C ALA A 230 15.76 -10.41 2.93
N TYR A 231 16.12 -11.00 1.78
CA TYR A 231 15.44 -12.16 1.22
C TYR A 231 15.50 -13.39 2.16
N GLU A 232 16.67 -13.71 2.72
CA GLU A 232 16.84 -14.83 3.66
C GLU A 232 16.03 -14.64 4.95
N ASP A 233 15.88 -13.39 5.40
CA ASP A 233 15.07 -13.05 6.57
C ASP A 233 13.56 -13.07 6.26
N GLU A 234 13.17 -12.48 5.13
CA GLU A 234 11.81 -12.48 4.58
C GLU A 234 11.26 -13.91 4.42
N ALA A 235 12.09 -14.84 3.91
CA ALA A 235 11.72 -16.24 3.71
C ALA A 235 11.33 -16.98 5.02
N ASN A 236 11.65 -16.43 6.20
CA ASN A 236 11.26 -17.03 7.47
C ASN A 236 9.81 -16.72 7.86
N PHE A 237 9.16 -15.74 7.22
CA PHE A 237 7.81 -15.34 7.60
C PHE A 237 6.89 -15.00 6.42
N ILE A 238 7.40 -14.76 5.22
CA ILE A 238 6.62 -14.41 4.03
C ILE A 238 6.42 -15.63 3.14
N ASP A 239 5.18 -15.87 2.76
CA ASP A 239 4.82 -16.71 1.62
C ASP A 239 4.91 -15.88 0.35
N PHE A 240 5.99 -16.02 -0.41
CA PHE A 240 6.22 -15.19 -1.60
C PHE A 240 5.22 -15.49 -2.72
N GLU A 241 4.84 -16.75 -2.92
CA GLU A 241 3.94 -17.17 -4.01
C GLU A 241 2.54 -16.59 -3.84
N ARG A 242 2.08 -16.44 -2.59
CA ARG A 242 0.79 -15.79 -2.27
C ARG A 242 0.91 -14.32 -1.90
N SER A 243 2.08 -13.72 -2.10
CA SER A 243 2.29 -12.28 -1.94
C SER A 243 2.37 -11.62 -3.33
N THR A 244 2.37 -10.29 -3.37
CA THR A 244 2.58 -9.53 -4.62
C THR A 244 3.53 -8.38 -4.38
N MET A 245 4.21 -7.90 -5.43
CA MET A 245 5.09 -6.74 -5.32
C MET A 245 5.06 -5.94 -6.61
N PHE A 246 5.08 -4.61 -6.49
CA PHE A 246 5.09 -3.72 -7.65
C PHE A 246 5.73 -2.36 -7.33
N LEU A 247 6.17 -1.68 -8.37
CA LEU A 247 6.66 -0.32 -8.29
C LEU A 247 5.54 0.65 -8.61
N ALA A 248 5.55 1.81 -7.97
CA ALA A 248 4.47 2.76 -8.07
C ALA A 248 4.92 4.21 -7.92
N LYS A 249 4.01 5.11 -8.32
CA LYS A 249 4.08 6.55 -8.18
C LYS A 249 2.89 7.08 -7.38
N GLU A 250 3.10 8.19 -6.69
CA GLU A 250 2.16 8.75 -5.73
C GLU A 250 1.54 10.06 -6.22
N HIS A 251 0.21 10.16 -6.12
CA HIS A 251 -0.58 11.36 -6.34
C HIS A 251 -1.27 11.75 -5.04
N VAL A 252 -0.82 12.84 -4.43
CA VAL A 252 -1.35 13.34 -3.15
C VAL A 252 -2.46 14.34 -3.41
N PHE A 253 -3.69 14.01 -2.98
CA PHE A 253 -4.87 14.86 -3.15
C PHE A 253 -5.19 15.69 -1.90
N ILE A 254 -4.97 15.10 -0.73
CA ILE A 254 -5.20 15.73 0.56
C ILE A 254 -3.99 15.44 1.43
N ASP A 255 -3.44 16.46 2.09
CA ASP A 255 -2.43 16.27 3.14
C ASP A 255 -2.62 17.36 4.20
N ARG A 256 -3.19 16.99 5.35
CA ARG A 256 -3.47 17.87 6.51
C ARG A 256 -2.69 17.46 7.75
N ARG A 257 -1.66 16.64 7.57
CA ARG A 257 -0.79 16.13 8.64
C ARG A 257 0.17 17.20 9.15
#